data_AF-A0AAE6UMC3-F1
#
_entry.id   AF-A0AAE6UMC3-F1
#
_cell.length_a   1.000
_cell.length_b   1.000
_cell.length_c   1.000
_cell.angle_alpha   90.00
_cell.angle_beta   90.00
_cell.angle_gamma   90.00
#
_symmetry.space_group_name_H-M   'P 1'
#
loop_
_entity.id
_entity.type
_entity.pdbx_description
1 polymer ?
#
loop_
_entity_poly.entity_id
_entity_poly.type
_entity_poly.pdbx_seq_one_letter_code
_entity_poly.pdbx_strand_id
1 'polypeptide(L)' 'MNFESFSDFLAMGRHGLFVWSAYGLCALVLLINVLLPVLARQRYLKQRAHRLKRERRP' A
#
# COMPACT_ATOMS: atom_id res chain seq x y z
N MET A 1 21.17 -29.68 -14.67
CA MET A 1 20.93 -28.22 -14.63
C MET A 1 19.86 -28.00 -13.56
N ASN A 2 20.26 -27.60 -12.35
CA ASN A 2 19.45 -27.72 -11.11
C ASN A 2 18.74 -26.42 -10.70
N PHE A 3 18.12 -25.73 -11.66
CA PHE A 3 17.25 -24.58 -11.39
C PHE A 3 16.17 -24.54 -12.47
N GLU A 4 15.38 -25.61 -12.59
CA GLU A 4 14.30 -25.66 -13.57
C GLU A 4 13.11 -24.82 -13.09
N SER A 5 13.21 -23.52 -13.36
CA SER A 5 12.10 -22.58 -13.42
C SER A 5 11.61 -21.97 -12.10
N PHE A 6 11.57 -20.63 -12.09
CA PHE A 6 10.82 -19.79 -11.15
C PHE A 6 9.36 -20.24 -10.99
N SER A 7 8.81 -20.87 -12.03
CA SER A 7 7.47 -21.42 -12.05
C SER A 7 7.30 -22.62 -11.11
N ASP A 8 8.34 -23.41 -10.86
CA ASP A 8 8.30 -24.58 -9.95
C ASP A 8 8.39 -24.14 -8.47
N PHE A 9 9.08 -23.02 -8.23
CA PHE A 9 9.09 -22.34 -6.93
C PHE A 9 7.73 -21.68 -6.62
N LEU A 10 7.06 -21.16 -7.66
CA LEU A 10 5.71 -20.62 -7.57
C LEU A 10 4.65 -21.73 -7.41
N ALA A 11 4.86 -22.84 -8.11
CA ALA A 11 3.96 -24.00 -8.16
C ALA A 11 4.43 -25.15 -7.27
N MET A 12 5.14 -24.86 -6.17
CA MET A 12 5.55 -25.81 -5.14
C MET A 12 4.33 -26.23 -4.28
N GLY A 13 3.28 -26.72 -4.95
CA GLY A 13 2.00 -27.16 -4.43
C GLY A 13 1.43 -26.26 -3.32
N ARG A 14 1.21 -26.86 -2.15
CA ARG A 14 0.60 -26.23 -0.97
C ARG A 14 1.46 -25.14 -0.31
N HIS A 15 2.78 -25.09 -0.53
CA HIS A 15 3.65 -24.15 0.19
C HIS A 15 3.72 -22.76 -0.46
N GLY A 16 3.62 -22.68 -1.79
CA GLY A 16 3.62 -21.40 -2.52
C GLY A 16 2.49 -20.46 -2.08
N LEU A 17 1.28 -21.00 -1.82
CA LEU A 17 0.14 -20.24 -1.33
C LEU A 17 0.40 -19.53 0.01
N PHE A 18 1.12 -20.18 0.94
CA PHE A 18 1.43 -19.58 2.24
C PHE A 18 2.44 -18.44 2.11
N VAL A 19 3.47 -18.63 1.28
CA VAL A 19 4.50 -17.61 1.03
C VAL A 19 3.88 -16.39 0.36
N TRP A 20 3.11 -16.59 -0.71
CA TRP A 20 2.43 -15.52 -1.40
C TRP A 20 1.38 -14.81 -0.54
N SER A 21 0.66 -15.54 0.31
CA SER A 21 -0.29 -14.93 1.25
C SER A 21 0.44 -14.08 2.30
N ALA A 22 1.59 -14.54 2.81
CA ALA A 22 2.40 -13.77 3.76
C ALA A 22 2.98 -12.49 3.11
N TYR A 23 3.51 -12.60 1.89
CA TYR A 23 3.97 -11.42 1.12
C TYR A 23 2.82 -10.49 0.77
N GLY A 24 1.66 -11.02 0.37
CA GLY A 24 0.46 -10.25 0.08
C GLY A 24 -0.06 -9.51 1.30
N LEU A 25 -0.09 -10.17 2.46
CA LEU A 25 -0.49 -9.55 3.73
C LEU A 25 0.51 -8.46 4.14
N CYS A 26 1.81 -8.73 4.04
CA CYS A 26 2.85 -7.74 4.33
C CYS A 26 2.74 -6.51 3.41
N ALA A 27 2.61 -6.74 2.10
CA ALA A 27 2.42 -5.68 1.11
C ALA A 27 1.14 -4.89 1.36
N LEU A 28 0.05 -5.56 1.75
CA LEU A 28 -1.22 -4.92 2.11
C LEU A 28 -1.08 -4.02 3.34
N VAL A 29 -0.41 -4.49 4.40
CA VAL A 29 -0.15 -3.70 5.61
C VAL A 29 0.71 -2.48 5.28
N LEU A 30 1.77 -2.66 4.50
CA LEU A 30 2.61 -1.55 4.03
C LEU A 30 1.82 -0.54 3.20
N LEU A 31 1.00 -1.01 2.26
CA LEU A 31 0.12 -0.18 1.44
C LEU A 31 -0.81 0.65 2.32
N ILE A 32 -1.51 0.02 3.27
CA ILE A 32 -2.42 0.70 4.20
C ILE A 32 -1.66 1.75 5.01
N ASN A 33 -0.47 1.40 5.52
CA ASN A 33 0.36 2.31 6.31
C ASN A 33 0.80 3.55 5.52
N VAL A 34 0.98 3.45 4.20
CA VAL A 34 1.33 4.58 3.32
C VAL A 34 0.07 5.32 2.83
N LEU A 35 -1.01 4.61 2.49
CA LEU A 35 -2.26 5.18 1.99
C LEU A 35 -2.95 6.06 3.03
N LEU A 36 -3.01 5.62 4.29
CA LEU A 36 -3.62 6.37 5.39
C LEU A 36 -3.03 7.78 5.56
N PRO A 37 -1.70 7.99 5.73
CA PRO A 37 -1.11 9.31 5.86
C PRO A 37 -1.21 10.13 4.57
N VAL A 38 -1.13 9.51 3.39
CA VAL A 38 -1.29 10.23 2.12
C VAL A 38 -2.71 10.79 1.98
N LEU A 39 -3.73 9.99 2.27
CA LEU A 39 -5.13 10.42 2.26
C LEU A 39 -5.41 11.47 3.33
N ALA A 40 -4.85 11.29 4.53
CA ALA A 40 -4.95 12.28 5.62
C ALA A 40 -4.30 13.61 5.22
N ARG A 41 -3.12 13.58 4.57
CA ARG A 41 -2.43 14.76 4.07
C ARG A 41 -3.23 15.49 2.99
N GLN A 42 -3.85 14.76 2.07
CA GLN A 42 -4.73 15.37 1.07
C GLN A 42 -5.92 16.08 1.73
N ARG A 43 -6.55 15.46 2.73
CA ARG A 43 -7.64 16.08 3.51
C ARG A 43 -7.16 17.33 4.24
N TYR A 44 -5.99 17.27 4.88
CA TYR A 44 -5.40 18.39 5.61
C TYR A 44 -5.11 19.60 4.72
N LEU A 45 -4.54 19.37 3.52
CA LEU A 45 -4.26 20.44 2.56
C LEU A 45 -5.56 21.07 2.02
N LYS A 46 -6.59 20.27 1.74
CA LYS A 46 -7.91 20.77 1.35
C LYS A 46 -8.52 21.65 2.44
N GLN A 47 -8.44 21.24 3.71
CA GLN A 47 -8.95 22.02 4.83
C GLN A 47 -8.21 23.36 5.02
N ARG A 48 -6.89 23.39 4.85
CA ARG A 48 -6.10 24.63 4.90
C ARG A 48 -6.50 25.62 3.80
N ALA A 49 -6.76 25.14 2.59
CA ALA A 49 -7.20 25.99 1.48
C ALA A 49 -8.54 26.70 1.76
N HIS A 50 -9.46 26.05 2.48
CA HIS A 50 -10.73 26.65 2.87
C HIS A 50 -10.59 27.72 3.98
N ARG A 51 -9.64 27.55 4.90
CA ARG A 51 -9.41 28.51 6.00
C ARG A 51 -8.78 29.82 5.51
N LEU A 52 -7.79 29.75 4.61
CA LEU A 52 -7.19 30.94 3.98
C LEU A 52 -8.17 31.78 3.17
N LYS A 53 -9.18 31.14 2.54
CA LYS A 53 -10.21 31.88 1.80
C LYS A 53 -11.16 32.67 2.70
N ARG A 54 -11.31 32.27 3.97
CA ARG A 54 -12.11 33.00 4.96
C ARG A 54 -11.34 34.17 5.58
N GLU A 55 -10.05 34.00 5.87
CA GLU A 55 -9.20 35.09 6.40
C GLU A 55 -8.90 36.19 5.37
N ARG A 56 -9.00 35.89 4.06
CA ARG A 56 -8.82 36.90 2.99
C ARG A 56 -10.08 37.69 2.60
N ARG A 57 -11.22 37.49 3.28
CA ARG A 57 -12.37 38.39 3.12
C ARG A 57 -12.39 39.34 4.33
N PRO A 58 -11.90 40.59 4.18
CA PRO A 58 -12.22 41.68 5.11
C PRO A 58 -13.72 41.99 5.09
#